data_AF-A0A5K1DM86-F1
#
_entry.id   AF-A0A5K1DM86-F1
#
_cell.length_a   1.000
_cell.length_b   1.000
_cell.length_c   1.000
_cell.angle_alpha   90.00
_cell.angle_beta   90.00
_cell.angle_gamma   90.00
#
_symmetry.space_group_name_H-M   'P 1'
#
loop_
_entity.id
_entity.type
_entity.pdbx_description
1 polymer ?
#
loop_
_entity_poly.entity_id
_entity_poly.type
_entity_poly.pdbx_seq_one_letter_code
_entity_poly.pdbx_strand_id
1 'polypeptide(L)'
;NEMVAVLLRQGGDPSLVSDPTPEYPGGCTPADLAYKNGYSGLAAYLAEKGLTEHFRKMTVAGNVRGNLQHSNSIESPGVGNLTEEDLCLKDSLAAMRTAADAASRIQEAFRQRSLKQRTKLAQETNPEAEAIRIVAALKIQHAFQRHQRKKQIEAVVRIQHKFRVWKARKDFLNMRRQAIKIQ
;
A
#
# COMPACT_ATOMS: atom_id res chain seq x y z
N ASN A 1 15.97 32.30 15.74
CA ASN A 1 15.60 31.19 16.65
C ASN A 1 14.75 31.65 17.84
N GLU A 2 15.08 32.77 18.50
CA GLU A 2 14.35 33.24 19.69
C GLU A 2 12.85 33.51 19.46
N MET A 3 12.49 34.15 18.34
CA MET A 3 11.09 34.43 18.00
C MET A 3 10.24 33.16 17.83
N VAL A 4 10.81 32.08 17.26
CA VAL A 4 10.10 30.79 17.10
C VAL A 4 9.82 30.16 18.47
N ALA A 5 10.78 30.21 19.38
CA ALA A 5 10.59 29.72 20.75
C ALA A 5 9.53 30.53 21.52
N VAL A 6 9.50 31.85 21.33
CA VAL A 6 8.45 32.72 21.91
C VAL A 6 7.07 32.35 21.37
N LEU A 7 6.95 32.16 20.05
CA LEU A 7 5.67 31.79 19.43
C LEU A 7 5.16 30.44 19.94
N LEU A 8 6.02 29.43 20.05
CA LEU A 8 5.64 28.12 20.61
C LEU A 8 5.17 28.23 22.07
N ARG A 9 5.83 29.08 22.88
CA ARG A 9 5.40 29.35 24.27
C ARG A 9 4.05 30.07 24.34
N GLN A 10 3.72 30.89 23.36
CA GLN A 10 2.43 31.58 23.23
C GLN A 10 1.33 30.69 22.61
N GLY A 11 1.58 29.39 22.45
CA GLY A 11 0.60 28.44 21.90
C GLY A 11 0.61 28.36 20.36
N GLY A 12 1.67 28.85 19.72
CA GLY A 12 1.91 28.63 18.30
C GLY A 12 1.99 27.14 17.99
N ASP A 13 1.32 26.73 16.93
CA ASP A 13 1.12 25.32 16.62
C ASP A 13 2.07 24.84 15.51
N PRO A 14 3.09 24.02 15.84
CA PRO A 14 4.06 23.53 14.87
C PRO A 14 3.53 22.43 13.96
N SER A 15 2.34 21.89 14.25
CA SER A 15 1.72 20.83 13.44
C SER A 15 0.90 21.36 12.26
N LEU A 16 0.68 22.67 12.21
CA LEU A 16 -0.06 23.32 11.12
C LEU A 16 0.80 23.49 9.88
N VAL A 17 0.14 23.72 8.76
CA VAL A 17 0.75 23.86 7.44
C VAL A 17 0.45 25.26 6.91
N SER A 18 1.38 25.85 6.17
CA SER A 18 1.16 27.12 5.48
C SER A 18 0.05 27.01 4.42
N ASP A 19 -0.42 28.17 3.95
CA ASP A 19 -1.35 28.21 2.82
C ASP A 19 -0.76 27.51 1.58
N PRO A 20 -1.60 26.78 0.83
CA PRO A 20 -1.19 26.16 -0.43
C PRO A 20 -0.63 27.17 -1.41
N THR A 21 0.51 26.83 -2.00
CA THR A 21 1.13 27.61 -3.08
C THR A 21 1.22 26.75 -4.34
N PRO A 22 1.39 27.33 -5.55
CA PRO A 22 1.58 26.52 -6.76
C PRO A 22 2.76 25.54 -6.67
N GLU A 23 3.81 25.90 -5.92
CA GLU A 23 4.96 25.03 -5.66
C GLU A 23 4.66 23.95 -4.61
N TYR A 24 3.84 24.27 -3.60
CA TYR A 24 3.43 23.34 -2.54
C TYR A 24 1.91 23.32 -2.40
N PRO A 25 1.19 22.52 -3.22
CA PRO A 25 -0.27 22.47 -3.19
C PRO A 25 -0.83 21.90 -1.89
N GLY A 26 -0.01 21.18 -1.12
CA GLY A 26 -0.33 20.71 0.22
C GLY A 26 0.08 21.66 1.34
N GLY A 27 0.69 22.81 1.01
CA GLY A 27 1.35 23.71 1.96
C GLY A 27 2.69 23.16 2.48
N CYS A 28 3.38 23.94 3.32
CA CYS A 28 4.63 23.55 3.99
C CYS A 28 4.49 23.61 5.51
N THR A 29 5.06 22.64 6.22
CA THR A 29 5.15 22.73 7.68
C THR A 29 6.23 23.76 8.08
N PRO A 30 6.17 24.31 9.31
CA PRO A 30 7.24 25.15 9.85
C PRO A 30 8.62 24.48 9.78
N ALA A 31 8.68 23.15 9.95
CA ALA A 31 9.91 22.37 9.81
C ALA A 31 10.43 22.35 8.37
N ASP A 32 9.55 22.14 7.38
CA ASP A 32 9.92 22.15 5.96
C ASP A 32 10.43 23.53 5.53
N LEU A 33 9.80 24.61 6.02
CA LEU A 33 10.24 25.98 5.77
C LEU A 33 11.60 26.26 6.39
N ALA A 34 11.84 25.83 7.63
CA ALA A 34 13.14 25.97 8.27
C ALA A 34 14.24 25.19 7.53
N TYR A 35 13.95 23.97 7.07
CA TYR A 35 14.90 23.15 6.32
C TYR A 35 15.25 23.78 4.97
N LYS A 36 14.26 24.26 4.21
CA LYS A 36 14.48 24.95 2.92
C LYS A 36 15.36 26.19 3.06
N ASN A 37 15.24 26.90 4.18
CA ASN A 37 16.05 28.08 4.46
C ASN A 37 17.43 27.75 5.06
N GLY A 38 17.80 26.47 5.15
CA GLY A 38 19.12 26.02 5.63
C GLY A 38 19.25 25.86 7.15
N TYR A 39 18.15 26.00 7.91
CA TYR A 39 18.14 25.88 9.37
C TYR A 39 17.83 24.44 9.82
N SER A 40 18.76 23.51 9.58
CA SER A 40 18.56 22.08 9.86
C SER A 40 18.25 21.76 11.33
N GLY A 41 18.95 22.38 12.29
CA GLY A 41 18.69 22.18 13.72
C GLY A 41 17.31 22.70 14.16
N LEU A 42 16.90 23.85 13.61
CA LEU A 42 15.57 24.41 13.87
C LEU A 42 14.47 23.55 13.23
N ALA A 43 14.72 23.04 12.02
CA ALA A 43 13.81 22.13 11.34
C ALA A 43 13.60 20.85 12.14
N ALA A 44 14.67 20.25 12.67
CA ALA A 44 14.59 19.06 13.50
C ALA A 44 13.77 19.31 14.79
N TYR A 45 14.01 20.43 15.46
CA TYR A 45 13.25 20.84 16.65
C TYR A 45 11.76 21.08 16.34
N LEU A 46 11.46 21.77 15.25
CA LEU A 46 10.08 22.02 14.81
C LEU A 46 9.37 20.73 14.37
N ALA A 47 10.09 19.79 13.75
CA ALA A 47 9.56 18.50 13.36
C ALA A 47 9.19 17.65 14.59
N GLU A 48 10.06 17.62 15.61
CA GLU A 48 9.78 16.96 16.88
C GLU A 48 8.52 17.54 17.54
N LYS A 49 8.47 18.86 17.74
CA LYS A 49 7.31 19.53 18.33
C LYS A 49 6.04 19.37 17.50
N GLY A 50 6.16 19.43 16.17
CA GLY A 50 5.07 19.21 15.23
C GLY A 50 4.47 17.82 15.36
N LEU A 51 5.31 16.78 15.43
CA LEU A 51 4.86 15.39 15.62
C LEU A 51 4.20 15.18 16.99
N THR A 52 4.77 15.73 18.06
CA THR A 52 4.18 15.60 19.40
C THR A 52 2.83 16.32 19.52
N GLU A 53 2.70 17.53 18.95
CA GLU A 53 1.43 18.26 18.96
C GLU A 53 0.38 17.60 18.04
N HIS A 54 0.79 17.11 16.87
CA HIS A 54 -0.10 16.36 15.99
C HIS A 54 -0.63 15.11 16.67
N PHE A 55 0.25 14.35 17.33
CA PHE A 55 -0.13 13.20 18.14
C PHE A 55 -1.11 13.60 19.25
N ARG A 56 -0.83 14.67 20.00
CA ARG A 56 -1.71 15.15 21.07
C ARG A 56 -3.11 15.47 20.54
N LYS A 57 -3.21 16.17 19.41
CA LYS A 57 -4.48 16.44 18.73
C LYS A 57 -5.21 15.17 18.30
N MET A 58 -4.49 14.21 17.70
CA MET A 58 -5.08 12.93 17.31
C MET A 58 -5.59 12.13 18.51
N THR A 59 -4.89 12.19 19.63
CA THR A 59 -5.31 11.57 20.90
C THR A 59 -6.55 12.23 21.47
N VAL A 60 -6.63 13.57 21.49
CA VAL A 60 -7.82 14.33 21.89
C VAL A 60 -9.01 14.02 20.98
N ALA A 61 -8.78 13.88 19.68
CA ALA A 61 -9.80 13.48 18.70
C ALA A 61 -10.19 12.00 18.78
N GLY A 62 -9.57 11.20 19.66
CA GLY A 62 -9.85 9.77 19.81
C GLY A 62 -9.36 8.89 18.66
N ASN A 63 -8.54 9.43 17.76
CA ASN A 63 -7.99 8.71 16.59
C ASN A 63 -6.80 7.83 16.95
N VAL A 64 -6.07 8.18 18.01
CA VAL A 64 -4.89 7.47 18.50
C VAL A 64 -5.05 7.23 20.00
N ARG A 65 -4.49 6.13 20.51
CA ARG A 65 -4.50 5.78 21.93
C ARG A 65 -3.08 5.68 22.50
N GLY A 66 -2.99 5.90 23.81
CA GLY A 66 -1.77 5.81 24.60
C GLY A 66 -1.12 7.17 24.84
N ASN A 67 -0.12 7.18 25.70
CA ASN A 67 0.66 8.36 26.02
C ASN A 67 2.04 8.24 25.37
N LEU A 68 2.60 9.35 24.90
CA LEU A 68 4.00 9.36 24.54
C LEU A 68 4.82 9.16 25.80
N GLN A 69 5.90 8.38 25.69
CA GLN A 69 6.92 8.36 26.73
C GLN A 69 7.61 9.72 26.70
N HIS A 70 7.03 10.69 27.40
CA HIS A 70 7.77 11.86 27.84
C HIS A 70 8.72 11.31 28.89
N SER A 71 10.01 11.24 28.54
CA SER A 71 11.04 11.20 29.58
C SER A 71 10.91 12.51 30.32
N ASN A 72 10.02 12.57 31.30
CA ASN A 72 10.11 13.57 32.33
C ASN A 72 11.54 13.48 32.82
N SER A 73 12.26 14.59 32.73
CA SER A 73 13.54 14.77 33.39
C SER A 73 13.33 14.57 34.88
N ILE A 74 13.26 13.32 35.32
CA ILE A 74 13.28 12.90 36.71
C ILE A 74 14.59 12.13 36.83
N GLU A 75 15.61 12.91 37.19
CA GLU A 75 16.54 12.55 38.25
C GLU A 75 16.90 11.07 38.28
N SER A 76 17.83 10.68 37.41
CA SER A 76 18.65 9.52 37.75
C SER A 76 19.48 9.92 38.97
N PRO A 77 19.44 9.19 40.10
CA PRO A 77 20.24 9.50 41.28
C PRO A 77 21.69 9.13 40.96
N GLY A 78 22.38 10.04 40.28
CA GLY A 78 23.73 9.87 39.77
C GLY A 78 24.25 11.02 38.89
N VAL A 79 23.57 12.17 38.87
CA VAL A 79 24.00 13.36 38.12
C VAL A 79 24.96 14.19 38.97
N GLY A 80 26.07 13.57 39.37
CA GLY A 80 27.25 14.29 39.82
C GLY A 80 28.29 14.20 38.71
N ASN A 81 28.38 15.24 37.88
CA ASN A 81 29.38 15.44 36.81
C ASN A 81 29.05 14.92 35.39
N LEU A 82 27.88 15.26 34.84
CA LEU A 82 27.70 15.21 33.37
C LEU A 82 28.11 16.56 32.78
N THR A 83 28.84 16.54 31.67
CA THR A 83 29.15 17.76 30.92
C THR A 83 27.89 18.31 30.23
N GLU A 84 27.88 19.59 29.87
CA GLU A 84 26.76 20.20 29.13
C GLU A 84 26.48 19.45 27.81
N GLU A 85 27.53 18.91 27.19
CA GLU A 85 27.46 18.11 25.97
C GLU A 85 26.72 16.78 26.23
N ASP A 86 27.02 16.09 27.33
CA ASP A 86 26.35 14.84 27.71
C ASP A 86 24.84 15.04 27.96
N LEU A 87 24.46 16.16 28.58
CA LEU A 87 23.06 16.52 28.80
C LEU A 87 22.35 16.82 27.48
N CYS A 88 22.97 17.62 26.60
CA CYS A 88 22.43 17.95 25.28
C CYS A 88 22.23 16.69 24.40
N LEU A 89 23.19 15.77 24.44
CA LEU A 89 23.10 14.49 23.73
C LEU A 89 21.95 13.63 24.27
N LYS A 90 21.81 13.54 25.61
CA LYS A 90 20.73 12.80 26.25
C LYS A 90 19.36 13.35 25.87
N ASP A 91 19.19 14.67 25.90
CA ASP A 91 17.93 15.35 25.54
C ASP A 91 17.60 15.17 24.06
N SER A 92 18.61 15.26 23.19
CA SER A 92 18.44 15.00 21.75
C SER A 92 18.02 13.57 21.45
N LEU A 93 18.63 12.57 22.11
CA LEU A 93 18.24 11.16 21.99
C LEU A 93 16.81 10.92 22.51
N ALA A 94 16.43 11.57 23.60
CA ALA A 94 15.08 11.49 24.13
C ALA A 94 14.05 12.08 23.16
N ALA A 95 14.32 13.28 22.64
CA ALA A 95 13.47 13.95 21.64
C ALA A 95 13.28 13.07 20.39
N MET A 96 14.34 12.45 19.88
CA MET A 96 14.25 11.53 18.74
C MET A 96 13.38 10.30 19.04
N ARG A 97 13.51 9.69 20.22
CA ARG A 97 12.67 8.54 20.61
C ARG A 97 11.20 8.92 20.71
N THR A 98 10.90 10.06 21.32
CA THR A 98 9.53 10.58 21.43
C THR A 98 8.95 10.90 20.05
N ALA A 99 9.72 11.54 19.16
CA ALA A 99 9.30 11.82 17.80
C ALA A 99 9.04 10.52 16.99
N ALA A 100 9.91 9.51 17.14
CA ALA A 100 9.75 8.22 16.48
C ALA A 100 8.50 7.46 16.97
N ASP A 101 8.24 7.44 18.28
CA ASP A 101 7.02 6.84 18.85
C ASP A 101 5.76 7.58 18.34
N ALA A 102 5.76 8.92 18.39
CA ALA A 102 4.67 9.73 17.87
C ALA A 102 4.40 9.45 16.38
N ALA A 103 5.45 9.48 15.54
CA ALA A 103 5.33 9.21 14.11
C ALA A 103 4.78 7.80 13.82
N SER A 104 5.29 6.79 14.54
CA SER A 104 4.84 5.40 14.39
C SER A 104 3.35 5.26 14.67
N ARG A 105 2.86 5.88 15.75
CA ARG A 105 1.43 5.83 16.13
C ARG A 105 0.53 6.61 15.18
N ILE A 106 0.99 7.77 14.71
CA ILE A 106 0.29 8.58 13.71
C ILE A 106 0.12 7.74 12.43
N GLN A 107 1.21 7.17 11.92
CA GLN A 107 1.20 6.33 10.71
C GLN A 107 0.31 5.10 10.89
N GLU A 108 0.35 4.45 12.05
CA GLU A 108 -0.50 3.30 12.32
C GLU A 108 -1.99 3.67 12.24
N ALA A 109 -2.40 4.76 12.88
CA ALA A 109 -3.77 5.24 12.82
C ALA A 109 -4.22 5.60 11.40
N PHE A 110 -3.35 6.23 10.59
CA PHE A 110 -3.64 6.48 9.18
C PHE A 110 -3.82 5.18 8.39
N ARG A 111 -2.97 4.18 8.61
CA ARG A 111 -3.07 2.88 7.95
C ARG A 111 -4.37 2.17 8.32
N GLN A 112 -4.73 2.16 9.60
CA GLN A 112 -5.97 1.57 10.09
C GLN A 112 -7.20 2.27 9.50
N ARG A 113 -7.21 3.61 9.44
CA ARG A 113 -8.31 4.39 8.84
C ARG A 113 -8.45 4.13 7.35
N SER A 114 -7.34 4.17 6.61
CA SER A 114 -7.32 3.90 5.16
C SER A 114 -7.85 2.50 4.84
N LEU A 115 -7.42 1.49 5.61
CA LEU A 115 -7.91 0.13 5.46
C LEU A 115 -9.41 0.04 5.71
N LYS A 116 -9.91 0.63 6.82
CA LYS A 116 -11.35 0.68 7.13
C LYS A 116 -12.17 1.34 6.02
N GLN A 117 -11.65 2.40 5.40
CA GLN A 117 -12.32 3.08 4.30
C GLN A 117 -12.35 2.22 3.04
N ARG A 118 -11.23 1.57 2.68
CA ARG A 118 -11.15 0.64 1.56
C ARG A 118 -12.07 -0.56 1.74
N THR A 119 -12.16 -1.12 2.95
CA THR A 119 -13.06 -2.24 3.23
C THR A 119 -14.52 -1.82 3.15
N LYS A 120 -14.88 -0.61 3.60
CA LYS A 120 -16.24 -0.09 3.43
C LYS A 120 -16.60 0.07 1.96
N LEU A 121 -15.73 0.69 1.18
CA LEU A 121 -15.94 0.83 -0.27
C LEU A 121 -16.07 -0.54 -0.96
N ALA A 122 -15.28 -1.54 -0.55
CA ALA A 122 -15.38 -2.91 -1.06
C ALA A 122 -16.62 -3.68 -0.56
N GLN A 123 -17.22 -3.29 0.57
CA GLN A 123 -18.50 -3.83 1.03
C GLN A 123 -19.68 -3.13 0.35
N GLU A 124 -19.55 -1.84 0.04
CA GLU A 124 -20.51 -1.04 -0.70
C GLU A 124 -20.54 -1.40 -2.20
N THR A 125 -19.48 -2.00 -2.75
CA THR A 125 -19.58 -2.63 -4.07
C THR A 125 -20.56 -3.79 -3.99
N ASN A 126 -21.73 -3.60 -4.62
CA ASN A 126 -22.86 -4.51 -4.54
C ASN A 126 -22.42 -5.98 -4.76
N PRO A 127 -22.40 -6.82 -3.72
CA PRO A 127 -21.95 -8.21 -3.83
C PRO A 127 -22.83 -9.01 -4.81
N GLU A 128 -24.08 -8.58 -4.99
CA GLU A 128 -24.98 -9.14 -6.00
C GLU A 128 -24.52 -8.81 -7.42
N ALA A 129 -24.09 -7.57 -7.68
CA ALA A 129 -23.56 -7.17 -8.98
C ALA A 129 -22.25 -7.94 -9.30
N GLU A 130 -21.40 -8.15 -8.30
CA GLU A 130 -20.21 -8.98 -8.46
C GLU A 130 -20.56 -10.45 -8.73
N ALA A 131 -21.49 -11.03 -7.99
CA ALA A 131 -21.98 -12.38 -8.21
C ALA A 131 -22.58 -12.55 -9.62
N ILE A 132 -23.36 -11.57 -10.10
CA ILE A 132 -23.93 -11.55 -11.46
C ILE A 132 -22.81 -11.56 -12.51
N ARG A 133 -21.76 -10.74 -12.33
CA ARG A 133 -20.60 -10.73 -13.25
C ARG A 133 -19.88 -12.08 -13.27
N ILE A 134 -19.66 -12.70 -12.10
CA ILE A 134 -19.00 -14.01 -12.00
C ILE A 134 -19.84 -15.08 -12.73
N VAL A 135 -21.14 -15.14 -12.49
CA VAL A 135 -22.04 -16.09 -13.15
C VAL A 135 -22.07 -15.88 -14.67
N ALA A 136 -22.09 -14.62 -15.13
CA ALA A 136 -22.02 -14.31 -16.56
C ALA A 136 -20.71 -14.78 -17.19
N ALA A 137 -19.57 -14.53 -16.54
CA ALA A 137 -18.26 -14.99 -17.00
C ALA A 137 -18.19 -16.52 -17.10
N LEU A 138 -18.70 -17.24 -16.10
CA LEU A 138 -18.75 -18.71 -16.12
C LEU A 138 -19.60 -19.24 -17.27
N LYS A 139 -20.76 -18.61 -17.56
CA LYS A 139 -21.61 -18.98 -18.71
C LYS A 139 -20.87 -18.81 -20.04
N ILE A 140 -20.17 -17.69 -20.22
CA ILE A 140 -19.38 -17.41 -21.43
C ILE A 140 -18.26 -18.44 -21.59
N GLN A 141 -17.50 -18.69 -20.51
CA GLN A 141 -16.41 -19.67 -20.52
C GLN A 141 -16.90 -21.07 -20.86
N HIS A 142 -18.02 -21.51 -20.26
CA HIS A 142 -18.59 -22.82 -20.52
C HIS A 142 -19.06 -22.96 -21.97
N ALA A 143 -19.72 -21.93 -22.51
CA ALA A 143 -20.14 -21.89 -23.92
C ALA A 143 -18.93 -21.97 -24.87
N PHE A 144 -17.88 -21.21 -24.59
CA PHE A 144 -16.64 -21.22 -25.36
C PHE A 144 -15.97 -22.61 -25.35
N GLN A 145 -15.79 -23.21 -24.17
CA GLN A 145 -15.19 -24.54 -24.05
C GLN A 145 -16.02 -25.62 -24.74
N ARG A 146 -17.35 -25.54 -24.66
CA ARG A 146 -18.24 -26.45 -25.38
C ARG A 146 -18.07 -26.31 -26.89
N HIS A 147 -18.00 -25.08 -27.40
CA HIS A 147 -17.78 -24.81 -28.82
C HIS A 147 -16.42 -25.34 -29.29
N GLN A 148 -15.35 -25.10 -28.52
CA GLN A 148 -14.02 -25.60 -28.83
C GLN A 148 -13.98 -27.13 -28.87
N ARG A 149 -14.58 -27.81 -27.88
CA ARG A 149 -14.71 -29.28 -27.90
C ARG A 149 -15.45 -29.79 -29.12
N LYS A 150 -16.56 -29.15 -29.51
CA LYS A 150 -17.29 -29.53 -30.73
C LYS A 150 -16.42 -29.41 -31.98
N LYS A 151 -15.71 -28.29 -32.14
CA LYS A 151 -14.77 -28.09 -33.26
C LYS A 151 -13.67 -29.16 -33.31
N GLN A 152 -13.11 -29.51 -32.16
CA GLN A 152 -12.08 -30.56 -32.07
C GLN A 152 -12.64 -31.93 -32.48
N ILE A 153 -13.82 -32.31 -31.96
CA ILE A 153 -14.47 -33.58 -32.31
C ILE A 153 -14.77 -33.64 -33.81
N GLU A 154 -15.32 -32.57 -34.39
CA GLU A 154 -15.59 -32.49 -35.83
C GLU A 154 -14.32 -32.66 -36.67
N ALA A 155 -13.21 -32.02 -36.26
CA ALA A 155 -11.93 -32.19 -36.94
C ALA A 155 -11.42 -33.64 -36.87
N VAL A 156 -11.51 -34.27 -35.69
CA VAL A 156 -11.13 -35.68 -35.49
C VAL A 156 -11.94 -36.60 -36.40
N VAL A 157 -13.26 -36.41 -36.47
CA VAL A 157 -14.13 -37.22 -37.34
C VAL A 157 -13.72 -37.08 -38.80
N ARG A 158 -13.43 -35.86 -39.28
CA ARG A 158 -12.96 -35.62 -40.65
C ARG A 158 -11.64 -36.32 -40.94
N ILE A 159 -10.67 -36.24 -40.03
CA ILE A 159 -9.36 -36.92 -40.15
C ILE A 159 -9.55 -38.44 -40.20
N GLN A 160 -10.33 -38.98 -39.27
CA GLN A 160 -10.60 -40.43 -39.20
C GLN A 160 -11.30 -40.92 -40.47
N HIS A 161 -12.27 -40.18 -40.99
CA HIS A 161 -12.95 -40.53 -42.24
C HIS A 161 -11.98 -40.57 -43.42
N LYS A 162 -11.16 -39.52 -43.60
CA LYS A 162 -10.14 -39.48 -44.67
C LYS A 162 -9.16 -40.64 -44.56
N PHE A 163 -8.70 -40.96 -43.36
CA PHE A 163 -7.80 -42.08 -43.13
C PHE A 163 -8.44 -43.43 -43.49
N ARG A 164 -9.69 -43.66 -43.06
CA ARG A 164 -10.43 -44.90 -43.37
C ARG A 164 -10.64 -45.08 -44.88
N VAL A 165 -11.02 -44.02 -45.60
CA VAL A 165 -11.20 -44.06 -47.06
C VAL A 165 -9.88 -44.33 -47.78
N TRP A 166 -8.81 -43.64 -47.39
CA TRP A 166 -7.48 -43.87 -47.96
C TRP A 166 -7.01 -45.31 -47.71
N LYS A 167 -7.20 -45.84 -46.49
CA LYS A 167 -6.82 -47.20 -46.12
C LYS A 167 -7.58 -48.24 -46.95
N ALA A 168 -8.91 -48.13 -47.03
CA ALA A 168 -9.75 -49.01 -47.83
C ALA A 168 -9.33 -49.01 -49.31
N ARG A 169 -9.03 -47.84 -49.88
CA ARG A 169 -8.53 -47.72 -51.26
C ARG A 169 -7.17 -48.37 -51.45
N LYS A 170 -6.25 -48.18 -50.50
CA LYS A 170 -4.91 -48.78 -50.53
C LYS A 170 -5.00 -50.32 -50.48
N ASP A 171 -5.84 -50.84 -49.59
CA ASP A 171 -6.06 -52.27 -49.42
C ASP A 171 -6.68 -52.90 -50.69
N PHE A 172 -7.69 -52.24 -51.28
CA PHE A 172 -8.29 -52.65 -52.55
C PHE A 172 -7.27 -52.68 -53.71
N LEU A 173 -6.46 -51.63 -53.85
CA LEU A 173 -5.44 -51.56 -54.90
C LEU A 173 -4.36 -52.64 -54.72
N ASN A 174 -3.98 -52.95 -53.48
CA ASN A 174 -3.04 -54.02 -53.19
C ASN A 174 -3.60 -55.40 -53.55
N MET A 175 -4.84 -55.71 -53.15
CA MET A 175 -5.53 -56.95 -53.54
C MET A 175 -5.62 -57.10 -55.05
N ARG A 176 -6.04 -56.04 -55.76
CA ARG A 176 -6.14 -56.05 -57.22
C ARG A 176 -4.80 -56.35 -57.90
N ARG A 177 -3.70 -55.76 -57.41
CA ARG A 177 -2.35 -56.04 -57.95
C ARG A 177 -1.92 -57.48 -57.70
N GLN A 178 -2.22 -58.04 -56.53
CA GLN A 178 -1.91 -59.44 -56.22
C GLN A 178 -2.68 -60.40 -57.13
N ALA A 179 -3.98 -60.16 -57.34
CA ALA A 179 -4.80 -60.97 -58.24
C ALA A 179 -4.27 -60.97 -59.68
N ILE A 180 -3.88 -59.79 -60.21
CA ILE A 180 -3.31 -59.67 -61.55
C ILE A 180 -1.97 -60.42 -61.69
N LYS A 181 -1.16 -60.51 -60.64
CA LYS A 181 0.11 -61.27 -60.67
C LYS A 181 -0.08 -62.79 -60.67
N ILE A 182 -1.23 -63.27 -60.22
CA ILE A 182 -1.55 -64.71 -60.16
C ILE A 182 -2.14 -65.21 -61.48
N GLN A 183 -2.87 -64.35 -62.20
CA GLN A 183 -3.36 -64.60 -63.56
C GLN A 183 -2.21 -64.61 -64.56
#